data_AF-A0A7K3RCN3-F1
#
_entry.id   AF-A0A7K3RCN3-F1
#
_cell.length_a   1.000
_cell.length_b   1.000
_cell.length_c   1.000
_cell.angle_alpha   90.00
_cell.angle_beta   90.00
_cell.angle_gamma   90.00
#
_symmetry.space_group_name_H-M   'P 1'
#
loop_
_entity.id
_entity.type
_entity.pdbx_description
1 polymer ?
#
loop_
_entity_poly.entity_id
_entity_poly.type
_entity_poly.pdbx_seq_one_letter_code
_entity_poly.pdbx_strand_id
1 'polypeptide(L)'
;GGGVSPAPAQYRRARRRVHRTLLTALAAPLAAGAVLLAGVGMWETVAASRSVLDPGDYARLRVGQDRSDIRKVLPDRQAVERPAGAGPEERGVTCEFYAMTADRFDDRSGDAYRLCFRDGRLVSRDALTP
;
A
#
# COMPACT_ATOMS: atom_id res chain seq x y z
N GLY A 1 56.08 -24.65 -46.51
CA GLY A 1 54.87 -23.82 -46.55
C GLY A 1 53.81 -24.47 -45.68
N GLY A 2 53.07 -23.66 -44.91
CA GLY A 2 51.97 -24.13 -44.05
C GLY A 2 51.64 -23.08 -43.00
N GLY A 3 50.68 -22.22 -43.31
CA GLY A 3 50.40 -20.97 -42.60
C GLY A 3 49.90 -21.14 -41.16
N VAL A 4 50.36 -20.24 -40.29
CA VAL A 4 49.80 -19.99 -38.97
C VAL A 4 48.39 -19.41 -39.16
N SER A 5 47.35 -20.19 -38.84
CA SER A 5 45.97 -19.68 -38.76
C SER A 5 45.81 -18.78 -37.53
N PRO A 6 45.53 -17.47 -37.68
CA PRO A 6 45.29 -16.61 -36.54
C PRO A 6 43.78 -16.60 -36.22
N ALA A 7 43.32 -17.48 -35.33
CA ALA A 7 41.99 -17.28 -34.75
C ALA A 7 41.91 -17.82 -33.31
N PRO A 8 42.08 -16.95 -32.30
CA PRO A 8 41.05 -16.93 -31.24
C PRO A 8 40.78 -15.57 -30.57
N ALA A 9 41.49 -14.49 -30.91
CA ALA A 9 41.31 -13.20 -30.24
C ALA A 9 40.06 -12.44 -30.73
N GLN A 10 39.79 -12.48 -32.05
CA GLN A 10 38.68 -11.76 -32.66
C GLN A 10 37.31 -12.38 -32.32
N TYR A 11 37.20 -13.72 -32.31
CA TYR A 11 35.98 -14.44 -31.88
C TYR A 11 35.60 -14.16 -30.43
N ARG A 12 36.58 -14.08 -29.51
CA ARG A 12 36.33 -13.75 -28.10
C ARG A 12 35.87 -12.30 -27.91
N ARG A 13 36.43 -11.36 -28.67
CA ARG A 13 36.01 -9.94 -28.65
C ARG A 13 34.62 -9.76 -29.25
N ALA A 14 34.31 -10.45 -30.35
CA ALA A 14 32.99 -10.45 -30.97
C ALA A 14 31.92 -11.05 -30.05
N ARG A 15 32.18 -12.23 -29.46
CA ARG A 15 31.28 -12.84 -28.45
C ARG A 15 31.05 -11.94 -27.24
N ARG A 16 32.10 -11.29 -26.71
CA ARG A 16 31.95 -10.37 -25.57
C ARG A 16 31.08 -9.17 -25.90
N ARG A 17 31.16 -8.61 -27.11
CA ARG A 17 30.26 -7.53 -27.57
C ARG A 17 28.82 -8.02 -27.65
N VAL A 18 28.58 -9.15 -28.33
CA VAL A 18 27.24 -9.73 -28.48
C VAL A 18 26.62 -10.08 -27.13
N HIS A 19 27.37 -10.70 -26.23
CA HIS A 19 26.91 -10.98 -24.86
C HIS A 19 26.64 -9.70 -24.07
N ARG A 20 27.46 -8.66 -24.20
CA ARG A 20 27.18 -7.37 -23.55
C ARG A 20 25.88 -6.77 -24.06
N THR A 21 25.68 -6.75 -25.38
CA THR A 21 24.46 -6.22 -26.00
C THR A 21 23.23 -7.01 -25.59
N LEU A 22 23.31 -8.35 -25.59
CA LEU A 22 22.23 -9.23 -25.12
C LEU A 22 21.92 -9.04 -23.64
N LEU A 23 22.95 -8.95 -22.79
CA LEU A 23 22.78 -8.70 -21.36
C LEU A 23 22.14 -7.33 -21.10
N THR A 24 22.54 -6.27 -21.81
CA THR A 24 21.86 -4.97 -21.70
C THR A 24 20.43 -5.01 -22.23
N ALA A 25 20.16 -5.72 -23.33
CA ALA A 25 18.84 -5.83 -23.92
C ALA A 25 17.85 -6.58 -23.01
N LEU A 26 18.34 -7.50 -22.17
CA LEU A 26 17.54 -8.20 -21.17
C LEU A 26 17.49 -7.46 -19.83
N ALA A 27 18.61 -6.89 -19.38
CA ALA A 27 18.68 -6.21 -18.09
C ALA A 27 17.87 -4.91 -18.06
N ALA A 28 17.80 -4.17 -19.18
CA ALA A 28 17.03 -2.93 -19.24
C ALA A 28 15.52 -3.12 -19.00
N PRO A 29 14.80 -4.01 -19.71
CA PRO A 29 13.38 -4.23 -19.43
C PRO A 29 13.14 -4.89 -18.07
N LEU A 30 14.04 -5.75 -17.59
CA LEU A 30 13.92 -6.35 -16.26
C LEU A 30 14.10 -5.31 -15.14
N ALA A 31 15.08 -4.41 -15.26
CA ALA A 31 15.29 -3.32 -14.31
C ALA A 31 14.10 -2.35 -14.34
N ALA A 32 13.59 -1.99 -15.53
CA ALA A 32 12.40 -1.17 -15.66
C ALA A 32 11.17 -1.84 -15.02
N GLY A 33 10.96 -3.13 -15.26
CA GLY A 33 9.90 -3.90 -14.62
C GLY A 33 10.03 -3.94 -13.09
N ALA A 34 11.24 -4.17 -12.57
CA ALA A 34 11.51 -4.16 -11.13
C ALA A 34 11.25 -2.77 -10.50
N VAL A 35 11.67 -1.69 -11.16
CA VAL A 35 11.42 -0.32 -10.71
C VAL A 35 9.92 0.01 -10.73
N LEU A 36 9.19 -0.41 -11.77
CA LEU A 36 7.74 -0.24 -11.84
C LEU A 36 7.02 -1.02 -10.73
N LEU A 37 7.38 -2.29 -10.52
CA LEU A 37 6.82 -3.11 -9.45
C LEU A 37 7.11 -2.53 -8.07
N ALA A 38 8.35 -2.06 -7.84
CA ALA A 38 8.72 -1.38 -6.59
C ALA A 38 7.97 -0.06 -6.41
N GLY A 39 7.82 0.73 -7.47
CA GLY A 39 7.07 1.99 -7.46
C GLY A 39 5.59 1.79 -7.16
N VAL A 40 4.95 0.80 -7.81
CA VAL A 40 3.55 0.44 -7.55
C VAL A 40 3.40 -0.12 -6.13
N GLY A 41 4.27 -1.03 -5.68
CA GLY A 41 4.24 -1.55 -4.31
C GLY A 41 4.43 -0.45 -3.25
N MET A 42 5.31 0.52 -3.50
CA MET A 42 5.50 1.67 -2.62
C MET A 42 4.30 2.63 -2.65
N TRP A 43 3.67 2.81 -3.81
CA TRP A 43 2.48 3.64 -3.94
C TRP A 43 1.27 3.01 -3.26
N GLU A 44 1.04 1.71 -3.45
CA GLU A 44 -0.04 0.97 -2.78
C GLU A 44 0.15 0.97 -1.26
N THR A 45 1.37 0.77 -0.76
CA THR A 45 1.66 0.87 0.68
C THR A 45 1.40 2.27 1.23
N VAL A 46 1.78 3.34 0.52
CA VAL A 46 1.57 4.74 0.94
C VAL A 46 0.12 5.22 0.75
N ALA A 47 -0.59 4.71 -0.25
CA ALA A 47 -1.97 5.07 -0.53
C ALA A 47 -2.94 4.35 0.42
N ALA A 48 -2.68 3.09 0.72
CA ALA A 48 -3.52 2.29 1.61
C ALA A 48 -3.27 2.61 3.08
N SER A 49 -2.03 2.93 3.48
CA SER A 49 -1.72 3.38 4.86
C SER A 49 -2.40 4.69 5.26
N ARG A 50 -2.91 5.49 4.31
CA ARG A 50 -3.61 6.75 4.62
C ARG A 50 -5.01 6.57 5.19
N SER A 51 -5.60 5.39 5.07
CA SER A 51 -6.92 5.07 5.64
C SER A 51 -6.87 3.95 6.67
N VAL A 52 -5.69 3.37 6.93
CA VAL A 52 -5.53 2.27 7.89
C VAL A 52 -5.33 2.84 9.29
N LEU A 53 -6.25 2.51 10.20
CA LEU A 53 -6.12 2.83 11.61
C LEU A 53 -5.46 1.63 12.31
N ASP A 54 -4.30 1.87 12.92
CA ASP A 54 -3.56 0.82 13.64
C ASP A 54 -4.43 0.22 14.77
N PRO A 55 -4.46 -1.12 14.95
CA PRO A 55 -5.27 -1.76 15.99
C PRO A 55 -4.91 -1.31 17.42
N GLY A 56 -3.63 -1.03 17.68
CA GLY A 56 -3.16 -0.50 18.95
C GLY A 56 -3.64 0.93 19.17
N ASP A 57 -3.70 1.74 18.12
CA ASP A 57 -4.23 3.11 18.17
C ASP A 57 -5.75 3.11 18.38
N TYR A 58 -6.47 2.27 17.65
CA TYR A 58 -7.90 2.04 17.83
C TYR A 58 -8.23 1.61 19.27
N ALA A 59 -7.46 0.68 19.85
CA ALA A 59 -7.68 0.18 21.20
C ALA A 59 -7.60 1.30 22.26
N ARG A 60 -6.76 2.32 22.03
CA ARG A 60 -6.58 3.46 22.94
C ARG A 60 -7.70 4.50 22.86
N LEU A 61 -8.51 4.49 21.78
CA LEU A 61 -9.66 5.38 21.65
C LEU A 61 -10.70 5.10 22.74
N ARG A 62 -11.40 6.12 23.21
CA ARG A 62 -12.43 6.00 24.24
C ARG A 62 -13.60 6.92 23.91
N VAL A 63 -14.82 6.40 24.08
CA VAL A 63 -16.04 7.20 23.98
C VAL A 63 -15.94 8.39 24.95
N GLY A 64 -16.37 9.56 24.48
CA GLY A 64 -16.29 10.84 25.16
C GLY A 64 -15.08 11.69 24.78
N GLN A 65 -14.06 11.13 24.13
CA GLN A 65 -12.89 11.89 23.68
C GLN A 65 -13.28 12.94 22.64
N ASP A 66 -12.62 14.09 22.71
CA ASP A 66 -12.72 15.10 21.68
C ASP A 66 -11.94 14.66 20.44
N ARG A 67 -12.52 14.90 19.27
CA ARG A 67 -11.90 14.61 17.99
C ARG A 67 -10.57 15.34 17.83
N SER A 68 -10.42 16.56 18.34
CA SER A 68 -9.16 17.29 18.26
C SER A 68 -8.03 16.59 19.00
N ASP A 69 -8.35 15.89 20.09
CA ASP A 69 -7.37 15.20 20.94
C ASP A 69 -6.86 13.93 20.28
N ILE A 70 -7.75 13.21 19.59
CA ILE A 70 -7.41 11.96 18.90
C ILE A 70 -7.01 12.15 17.44
N ARG A 71 -7.17 13.35 16.86
CA ARG A 71 -6.83 13.62 15.45
C ARG A 71 -5.41 13.21 15.07
N LYS A 72 -4.46 13.26 16.01
CA LYS A 72 -3.05 12.87 15.77
C LYS A 72 -2.85 11.37 15.60
N VAL A 73 -3.76 10.54 16.11
CA VAL A 73 -3.72 9.07 15.97
C VAL A 73 -4.67 8.58 14.88
N LEU A 74 -5.54 9.45 14.36
CA LEU A 74 -6.41 9.13 13.25
C LEU A 74 -5.65 9.31 11.94
N PRO A 75 -5.83 8.40 10.97
CA PRO A 75 -5.31 8.58 9.62
C PRO A 75 -5.86 9.84 8.95
N ASP A 76 -5.04 10.45 8.08
CA ASP A 76 -5.39 11.68 7.36
C ASP A 76 -6.57 11.50 6.38
N ARG A 77 -6.87 10.27 5.96
CA ARG A 77 -7.98 9.95 5.07
C ARG A 77 -8.90 8.90 5.67
N GLN A 78 -10.19 9.04 5.39
CA GLN A 78 -11.17 7.99 5.66
C GLN A 78 -11.11 6.93 4.56
N ALA A 79 -11.63 5.74 4.82
CA ALA A 79 -11.89 4.74 3.80
C ALA A 79 -12.85 5.31 2.75
N VAL A 80 -12.53 5.12 1.47
CA VAL A 80 -13.31 5.66 0.34
C VAL A 80 -14.69 5.01 0.25
N GLU A 81 -14.78 3.74 0.64
CA GLU A 81 -16.04 2.99 0.65
C GLU A 81 -16.59 2.86 2.07
N ARG A 82 -17.88 3.17 2.20
CA ARG A 82 -18.67 2.86 3.38
C ARG A 82 -18.92 1.34 3.37
N PRO A 83 -18.51 0.58 4.41
CA PRO A 83 -18.71 -0.86 4.45
C PRO A 83 -20.20 -1.22 4.34
N ALA A 84 -20.49 -2.34 3.67
CA ALA A 84 -21.82 -2.92 3.66
C ALA A 84 -22.28 -3.18 5.11
N GLY A 85 -23.52 -2.81 5.44
CA GLY A 85 -24.05 -2.94 6.81
C GLY A 85 -23.81 -1.74 7.73
N ALA A 86 -23.09 -0.71 7.28
CA ALA A 86 -23.12 0.59 7.95
C ALA A 86 -24.53 1.19 7.84
N GLY A 87 -25.34 1.01 8.88
CA GLY A 87 -26.69 1.57 8.98
C GLY A 87 -26.72 3.10 8.79
N PRO A 88 -27.90 3.70 8.62
CA PRO A 88 -28.03 5.13 8.37
C PRO A 88 -27.42 5.96 9.51
N GLU A 89 -26.85 7.11 9.15
CA GLU A 89 -26.35 8.06 10.14
C GLU A 89 -27.50 8.66 10.93
N GLU A 90 -27.36 8.69 12.26
CA GLU A 90 -28.29 9.40 13.13
C GLU A 90 -28.15 10.91 12.92
N ARG A 91 -29.24 11.66 13.12
CA ARG A 91 -29.19 13.13 13.04
C ARG A 91 -28.16 13.69 14.03
N GLY A 92 -27.26 14.52 13.51
CA GLY A 92 -26.19 15.15 14.29
C GLY A 92 -25.03 14.20 14.63
N VAL A 93 -24.99 13.01 14.03
CA VAL A 93 -23.85 12.08 14.16
C VAL A 93 -23.17 11.95 12.81
N THR A 94 -21.86 12.12 12.79
CA THR A 94 -21.03 11.87 11.61
C THR A 94 -20.14 10.67 11.89
N CYS A 95 -20.27 9.62 11.08
CA CYS A 95 -19.47 8.42 11.22
C CYS A 95 -18.34 8.41 10.20
N GLU A 96 -17.14 8.10 10.69
CA GLU A 96 -15.92 7.98 9.91
C GLU A 96 -15.49 6.53 9.86
N PHE A 97 -14.97 6.11 8.72
CA PHE A 97 -14.58 4.73 8.47
C PHE A 97 -13.09 4.67 8.18
N TYR A 98 -12.41 3.71 8.81
CA TYR A 98 -10.97 3.49 8.63
C TYR A 98 -10.72 2.00 8.39
N ALA A 99 -9.90 1.66 7.40
CA ALA A 99 -9.58 0.26 7.09
C ALA A 99 -8.76 -0.37 8.23
N MET A 100 -8.93 -1.67 8.48
CA MET A 100 -8.08 -2.40 9.43
C MET A 100 -6.74 -2.83 8.82
N THR A 101 -6.69 -2.95 7.50
CA THR A 101 -5.49 -3.35 6.76
C THR A 101 -5.47 -2.74 5.36
N ALA A 102 -4.24 -2.52 4.88
CA ALA A 102 -3.94 -2.13 3.51
C ALA A 102 -3.75 -3.35 2.59
N ASP A 103 -3.44 -4.50 3.19
CA ASP A 103 -3.13 -5.72 2.47
C ASP A 103 -4.44 -6.40 2.04
N ARG A 104 -4.60 -6.55 0.73
CA ARG A 104 -5.79 -7.17 0.13
C ARG A 104 -5.88 -8.67 0.39
N PHE A 105 -4.78 -9.30 0.78
CA PHE A 105 -4.67 -10.73 1.07
C PHE A 105 -4.68 -11.06 2.57
N ASP A 106 -4.73 -10.04 3.45
CA ASP A 106 -4.90 -10.25 4.88
C ASP A 106 -6.35 -10.67 5.18
N ASP A 107 -6.54 -11.49 6.21
CA ASP A 107 -7.87 -11.98 6.62
C ASP A 107 -8.85 -10.85 6.95
N ARG A 108 -8.34 -9.66 7.32
CA ARG A 108 -9.13 -8.46 7.63
C ARG A 108 -9.31 -7.53 6.43
N SER A 109 -8.97 -8.00 5.23
CA SER A 109 -9.19 -7.27 3.98
C SER A 109 -10.68 -7.00 3.80
N GLY A 110 -11.05 -5.72 3.73
CA GLY A 110 -12.45 -5.27 3.69
C GLY A 110 -13.04 -4.93 5.06
N ASP A 111 -12.38 -5.26 6.16
CA ASP A 111 -12.79 -4.86 7.50
C ASP A 111 -12.50 -3.39 7.78
N ALA A 112 -13.36 -2.75 8.56
CA ALA A 112 -13.21 -1.34 8.91
C ALA A 112 -13.60 -1.04 10.36
N TYR A 113 -12.89 -0.08 10.95
CA TYR A 113 -13.33 0.59 12.18
C TYR A 113 -14.29 1.73 11.83
N ARG A 114 -15.43 1.77 12.53
CA ARG A 114 -16.39 2.86 12.49
C ARG A 114 -16.21 3.72 13.73
N LEU A 115 -15.97 5.02 13.56
CA LEU A 115 -15.91 6.01 14.63
C LEU A 115 -16.99 7.05 14.42
N CYS A 116 -17.98 7.13 15.31
CA CYS A 116 -19.07 8.09 15.18
C CYS A 116 -18.90 9.23 16.16
N PHE A 117 -19.07 10.46 15.64
CA PHE A 117 -18.89 11.69 16.39
C PHE A 117 -20.18 12.49 16.44
N ARG A 118 -20.47 13.07 17.61
CA ARG A 118 -21.52 14.08 17.79
C ARG A 118 -20.88 15.32 18.38
N ASP A 119 -21.05 16.46 17.71
CA ASP A 119 -20.46 17.74 18.11
C ASP A 119 -18.93 17.64 18.38
N GLY A 120 -18.23 16.86 17.56
CA GLY A 120 -16.80 16.63 17.69
C GLY A 120 -16.40 15.64 18.78
N ARG A 121 -17.32 15.05 19.55
CA ARG A 121 -17.02 14.02 20.56
C ARG A 121 -17.31 12.62 20.04
N LEU A 122 -16.38 11.69 20.30
CA LEU A 122 -16.55 10.29 19.94
C LEU A 122 -17.69 9.68 20.77
N VAL A 123 -18.80 9.30 20.14
CA VAL A 123 -19.97 8.72 20.81
C VAL A 123 -20.04 7.20 20.66
N SER A 124 -19.46 6.64 19.59
CA SER A 124 -19.32 5.20 19.43
C SER A 124 -18.06 4.84 18.64
N ARG A 125 -17.57 3.62 18.87
CA ARG A 125 -16.54 2.98 18.08
C ARG A 125 -16.91 1.52 17.87
N ASP A 126 -16.85 1.04 16.64
CA ASP A 126 -17.23 -0.34 16.28
C ASP A 126 -16.19 -0.93 15.32
N ALA A 127 -16.04 -2.25 15.38
CA ALA A 127 -15.31 -3.04 14.40
C ALA A 127 -16.34 -3.68 13.47
N LEU A 128 -16.29 -3.33 12.19
CA LEU A 128 -17.14 -3.87 11.14
C LEU A 128 -16.36 -4.95 10.41
N THR A 129 -16.71 -6.20 10.69
CA THR A 129 -16.17 -7.42 10.06
C THR A 129 -17.33 -8.11 9.34
N PRO A 130 -17.43 -8.00 8.00
CA PRO A 130 -18.53 -8.57 7.21
C PRO A 130 -18.68 -10.09 7.29
#